data_AF-A0A1G4MDH7-F1
#
_entry.id   AF-A0A1G4MDH7-F1
#
_cell.length_a   1.000
_cell.length_b   1.000
_cell.length_c   1.000
_cell.angle_alpha   90.00
_cell.angle_beta   90.00
_cell.angle_gamma   90.00
#
_symmetry.space_group_name_H-M   'P 1'
#
loop_
_entity.id
_entity.type
_entity.pdbx_description
1 polymer ?
#
loop_
_entity_poly.entity_id
_entity_poly.type
_entity_poly.pdbx_seq_one_letter_code
_entity_poly.pdbx_strand_id
1 'polypeptide(L)'
;MSTKSDQNEAYRQTQFQIYNLQETILNSTRNRDLKKEINPSSDPKNRSGHELRNGRDMKVLVSSENVLKYVEDNYSSNRRNLGALRYNRWKTGSFDGLETTAQDNVYPYDYTRYELPPPFLPLFGSDNINCIVTVQIEFEEIQCLLASERNSRVENQEIWGTDIYTDDSDILLVLKHCGVILGENTTAQTPANYSNPNNVKGLVPPESIEFDVSVEILLLPPLQKYSASKRHGVKSREWTSWHDGLSYGIYGVTITPRDKSISKISSDERVTTIKW
;
A
#
# COMPACT_ATOMS: atom_id res chain seq x y z
N MET A 1 20.35 -3.69 -51.59
CA MET A 1 19.20 -3.31 -50.75
C MET A 1 18.58 -4.59 -50.23
N SER A 2 18.87 -4.98 -48.99
CA SER A 2 18.38 -6.23 -48.39
C SER A 2 17.27 -5.90 -47.40
N THR A 3 16.03 -6.22 -47.72
CA THR A 3 14.86 -6.08 -46.85
C THR A 3 14.99 -7.09 -45.71
N LYS A 4 15.34 -6.61 -44.51
CA LYS A 4 15.29 -7.42 -43.29
C LYS A 4 13.81 -7.68 -42.99
N SER A 5 13.37 -8.92 -43.20
CA SER A 5 12.08 -9.43 -42.73
C SER A 5 12.01 -9.25 -41.22
N ASP A 6 11.01 -8.49 -40.77
CA ASP A 6 10.77 -8.17 -39.36
C ASP A 6 10.33 -9.45 -38.64
N GLN A 7 11.25 -10.09 -37.91
CA GLN A 7 11.01 -11.35 -37.20
C GLN A 7 9.86 -11.26 -36.18
N ASN A 8 9.41 -10.05 -35.85
CA ASN A 8 8.32 -9.79 -34.92
C ASN A 8 6.98 -9.46 -35.59
N GLU A 9 6.86 -9.53 -36.91
CA GLU A 9 5.61 -9.24 -37.62
C GLU A 9 4.51 -10.25 -37.26
N ALA A 10 4.85 -11.54 -37.23
CA ALA A 10 3.93 -12.60 -36.83
C ALA A 10 3.45 -12.42 -35.38
N TYR A 11 4.36 -12.03 -34.47
CA TYR A 11 4.01 -11.75 -33.07
C TYR A 11 3.04 -10.58 -32.94
N ARG A 12 3.26 -9.48 -33.68
CA ARG A 12 2.38 -8.31 -33.69
C ARG A 12 1.00 -8.63 -34.26
N GLN A 13 0.94 -9.44 -35.32
CA GLN A 13 -0.33 -9.88 -35.92
C GLN A 13 -1.13 -10.77 -34.96
N THR A 14 -0.48 -11.71 -34.26
CA THR A 14 -1.15 -12.56 -33.27
C THR A 14 -1.65 -11.75 -32.06
N GLN A 15 -0.84 -10.82 -31.55
CA GLN A 15 -1.26 -9.92 -30.47
C GLN A 15 -2.44 -9.05 -30.88
N PHE A 16 -2.41 -8.47 -32.09
CA PHE A 16 -3.52 -7.68 -32.62
C PHE A 16 -4.82 -8.48 -32.76
N GLN A 17 -4.73 -9.75 -33.19
CA GLN A 17 -5.88 -10.64 -33.25
C GLN A 17 -6.46 -10.94 -31.86
N ILE A 18 -5.61 -11.15 -30.85
CA ILE A 18 -6.06 -11.40 -29.47
C ILE A 18 -6.79 -10.18 -28.90
N TYR A 19 -6.27 -8.97 -29.10
CA TYR A 19 -6.92 -7.75 -28.65
C TYR A 19 -8.28 -7.52 -29.33
N ASN A 20 -8.39 -7.73 -30.63
CA ASN A 20 -9.67 -7.59 -31.34
C ASN A 20 -10.72 -8.61 -30.87
N LEU A 21 -10.28 -9.82 -30.52
CA LEU A 21 -11.16 -10.86 -30.02
C LEU A 21 -11.67 -10.54 -28.61
N GLN A 22 -10.82 -9.96 -27.76
CA GLN A 22 -11.20 -9.46 -26.42
C GLN A 22 -12.18 -8.28 -26.51
N GLU A 23 -11.95 -7.33 -27.40
CA GLU A 23 -12.88 -6.22 -27.67
C GLU A 23 -14.25 -6.73 -28.16
N THR A 24 -14.26 -7.74 -29.04
CA THR A 24 -15.52 -8.34 -29.51
C THR A 24 -16.29 -9.00 -28.37
N ILE A 25 -15.59 -9.72 -27.47
CA ILE A 25 -16.20 -10.36 -26.29
C ILE A 25 -16.74 -9.31 -25.32
N LEU A 26 -15.98 -8.26 -25.03
CA LEU A 26 -16.39 -7.15 -24.17
C LEU A 26 -17.63 -6.44 -24.72
N ASN A 27 -17.65 -6.14 -26.02
CA ASN A 27 -18.78 -5.49 -26.69
C ASN A 27 -20.02 -6.40 -26.76
N SER A 28 -19.83 -7.72 -26.93
CA SER A 28 -20.93 -8.69 -26.89
C SER A 28 -21.55 -8.83 -25.50
N THR A 29 -20.74 -8.72 -24.44
CA THR A 29 -21.19 -8.79 -23.04
C THR A 29 -21.95 -7.51 -22.68
N ARG A 30 -21.41 -6.35 -23.05
CA ARG A 30 -22.04 -5.04 -22.84
C ARG A 30 -23.39 -4.92 -23.57
N ASN A 31 -23.49 -5.45 -24.80
CA ASN A 31 -24.77 -5.50 -25.53
C ASN A 31 -25.78 -6.50 -24.94
N ARG A 32 -25.32 -7.54 -24.24
CA ARG A 32 -26.19 -8.49 -23.54
C ARG A 32 -26.82 -7.86 -22.30
N ASP A 33 -26.07 -7.02 -21.60
CA ASP A 33 -26.55 -6.26 -20.45
C ASP A 33 -27.53 -5.16 -20.87
N LEU A 34 -27.23 -4.45 -21.98
CA LEU A 34 -28.16 -3.46 -22.57
C LEU A 34 -29.48 -4.08 -23.07
N LYS A 35 -29.46 -5.32 -23.57
CA LYS A 35 -30.70 -6.03 -23.98
C LYS A 35 -31.53 -6.54 -22.80
N LYS A 36 -30.94 -6.73 -21.61
CA LYS A 36 -31.69 -7.08 -20.39
C LYS A 36 -32.46 -5.90 -19.81
N GLU A 37 -32.08 -4.66 -20.10
CA GLU A 37 -32.76 -3.45 -19.59
C GLU A 37 -33.98 -3.00 -20.42
N ILE A 38 -34.24 -3.58 -21.62
CA ILE A 38 -35.24 -3.05 -22.56
C ILE A 38 -36.62 -3.76 -22.51
N ASN A 39 -36.85 -4.74 -21.62
CA ASN A 39 -38.18 -5.36 -21.49
C ASN A 39 -38.78 -5.24 -20.07
N PRO A 40 -39.63 -4.22 -19.82
CA PRO A 40 -40.71 -4.31 -18.86
C PRO A 40 -42.09 -4.21 -19.55
N SER A 41 -42.89 -5.26 -19.42
CA SER A 41 -44.30 -5.29 -19.83
C SER A 41 -45.22 -4.61 -18.79
N SER A 42 -46.03 -3.65 -19.27
CA SER A 42 -47.39 -3.24 -18.86
C SER A 42 -47.73 -2.98 -17.38
N ASP A 43 -47.86 -1.70 -16.99
CA ASP A 43 -49.12 -1.02 -16.59
C ASP A 43 -48.84 0.35 -15.89
N PRO A 44 -49.53 1.47 -16.21
CA PRO A 44 -49.25 2.77 -15.59
C PRO A 44 -50.41 3.29 -14.72
N LYS A 45 -50.26 3.31 -13.39
CA LYS A 45 -51.01 4.26 -12.53
C LYS A 45 -50.22 4.66 -11.28
N ASN A 46 -50.05 5.98 -11.14
CA ASN A 46 -50.01 6.76 -9.88
C ASN A 46 -48.86 6.51 -8.89
N ARG A 47 -47.92 7.48 -8.76
CA ARG A 47 -47.92 8.52 -7.71
C ARG A 47 -46.59 9.28 -7.63
N SER A 48 -46.75 10.55 -7.26
CA SER A 48 -45.77 11.49 -6.72
C SER A 48 -44.76 10.88 -5.73
N GLY A 49 -43.50 11.27 -5.85
CA GLY A 49 -42.47 10.99 -4.85
C GLY A 49 -41.14 11.63 -5.22
N HIS A 50 -40.90 12.81 -4.68
CA HIS A 50 -39.58 13.46 -4.67
C HIS A 50 -38.68 12.60 -3.76
N GLU A 51 -37.83 11.73 -4.32
CA GLU A 51 -36.85 10.99 -3.53
C GLU A 51 -35.42 11.35 -3.96
N LEU A 52 -34.70 11.89 -2.97
CA LEU A 52 -33.27 12.14 -3.02
C LEU A 52 -32.54 10.85 -3.37
N ARG A 53 -31.76 10.88 -4.46
CA ARG A 53 -30.75 9.86 -4.74
C ARG A 53 -29.62 10.00 -3.73
N ASN A 54 -29.78 9.36 -2.56
CA ASN A 54 -28.65 8.95 -1.75
C ASN A 54 -27.92 7.86 -2.53
N GLY A 55 -26.82 8.24 -3.19
CA GLY A 55 -25.85 7.31 -3.72
C GLY A 55 -25.33 6.45 -2.57
N ARG A 56 -25.77 5.20 -2.51
CA ARG A 56 -25.17 4.21 -1.62
C ARG A 56 -23.72 4.06 -2.07
N ASP A 57 -22.77 4.49 -1.24
CA ASP A 57 -21.36 4.16 -1.37
C ASP A 57 -21.26 2.63 -1.49
N MET A 58 -21.05 2.15 -2.71
CA MET A 58 -20.85 0.73 -2.96
C MET A 58 -19.47 0.40 -2.39
N LYS A 59 -19.44 -0.15 -1.16
CA LYS A 59 -18.21 -0.53 -0.47
C LYS A 59 -17.49 -1.57 -1.33
N VAL A 60 -16.48 -1.12 -2.09
CA VAL A 60 -15.65 -2.00 -2.91
C VAL A 60 -14.94 -2.97 -1.98
N LEU A 61 -15.30 -4.25 -2.07
CA LEU A 61 -14.68 -5.30 -1.28
C LEU A 61 -13.50 -5.84 -2.08
N VAL A 62 -12.29 -5.50 -1.64
CA VAL A 62 -11.03 -6.01 -2.18
C VAL A 62 -10.57 -7.13 -1.25
N SER A 63 -10.14 -8.26 -1.80
CA SER A 63 -9.59 -9.39 -1.02
C SER A 63 -8.24 -9.77 -1.57
N SER A 64 -7.26 -9.88 -0.67
CA SER A 64 -5.87 -10.25 -0.97
C SER A 64 -5.57 -11.72 -0.69
N GLU A 65 -6.56 -12.51 -0.24
CA GLU A 65 -6.38 -13.89 0.21
C GLU A 65 -5.71 -14.78 -0.82
N ASN A 66 -6.13 -14.69 -2.09
CA ASN A 66 -5.57 -15.51 -3.17
C ASN A 66 -4.09 -15.20 -3.42
N VAL A 67 -3.70 -13.93 -3.32
CA VAL A 67 -2.30 -13.52 -3.50
C VAL A 67 -1.47 -14.02 -2.33
N LEU A 68 -1.93 -13.85 -1.10
CA LEU A 68 -1.21 -14.30 0.08
C LEU A 68 -1.04 -15.82 0.11
N LYS A 69 -2.10 -16.57 -0.26
CA LYS A 69 -2.03 -18.02 -0.39
C LYS A 69 -1.04 -18.45 -1.45
N TYR A 70 -1.09 -17.83 -2.64
CA TYR A 70 -0.12 -18.11 -3.71
C TYR A 70 1.32 -17.86 -3.24
N VAL A 71 1.56 -16.77 -2.52
CA VAL A 71 2.90 -16.43 -2.03
C VAL A 71 3.37 -17.45 -0.98
N GLU A 72 2.51 -17.88 -0.07
CA GLU A 72 2.87 -18.90 0.92
C GLU A 72 3.16 -20.26 0.25
N ASP A 73 2.35 -20.66 -0.73
CA ASP A 73 2.52 -21.93 -1.45
C ASP A 73 3.81 -21.97 -2.29
N ASN A 74 4.24 -20.83 -2.87
CA ASN A 74 5.35 -20.78 -3.84
C ASN A 74 6.66 -20.18 -3.29
N TYR A 75 6.59 -19.38 -2.22
CA TYR A 75 7.73 -18.62 -1.69
C TYR A 75 7.90 -18.79 -0.17
N SER A 76 7.26 -19.78 0.46
CA SER A 76 7.41 -20.07 1.90
C SER A 76 8.87 -20.21 2.34
N SER A 77 9.73 -20.84 1.53
CA SER A 77 11.16 -20.98 1.80
C SER A 77 11.92 -19.66 1.90
N ASN A 78 11.39 -18.57 1.33
CA ASN A 78 12.07 -17.29 1.28
C ASN A 78 11.86 -16.45 2.55
N ARG A 79 10.90 -16.83 3.41
CA ARG A 79 10.50 -16.10 4.62
C ARG A 79 11.69 -15.80 5.52
N ARG A 80 12.11 -14.54 5.55
CA ARG A 80 13.15 -14.01 6.44
C ARG A 80 12.95 -12.51 6.69
N ASN A 81 13.57 -11.99 7.75
CA ASN A 81 13.63 -10.54 7.98
C ASN A 81 14.87 -9.98 7.27
N LEU A 82 14.69 -8.94 6.44
CA LEU A 82 15.78 -8.29 5.69
C LEU A 82 16.50 -7.19 6.47
N GLY A 83 15.90 -6.70 7.56
CA GLY A 83 16.44 -5.64 8.39
C GLY A 83 15.42 -4.52 8.63
N ALA A 84 15.91 -3.46 9.29
CA ALA A 84 15.14 -2.27 9.60
C ALA A 84 15.54 -1.09 8.69
N LEU A 85 14.54 -0.31 8.28
CA LEU A 85 14.67 0.97 7.60
C LEU A 85 14.11 2.06 8.50
N ARG A 86 14.81 3.19 8.64
CA ARG A 86 14.22 4.39 9.25
C ARG A 86 13.45 5.18 8.21
N TYR A 87 12.16 5.41 8.48
CA TYR A 87 11.31 6.18 7.59
C TYR A 87 11.81 7.62 7.45
N ASN A 88 11.78 8.12 6.21
CA ASN A 88 12.07 9.51 5.91
C ASN A 88 11.29 9.93 4.66
N ARG A 89 10.52 11.00 4.77
CA ARG A 89 9.67 11.48 3.67
C ARG A 89 10.45 12.00 2.46
N TRP A 90 11.73 12.38 2.60
CA TRP A 90 12.52 13.04 1.55
C TRP A 90 13.51 12.14 0.82
N LYS A 91 13.74 10.91 1.30
CA LYS A 91 14.75 10.01 0.75
C LYS A 91 14.29 8.56 0.73
N THR A 92 14.91 7.77 -0.12
CA THR A 92 14.81 6.31 -0.08
C THR A 92 15.47 5.77 1.19
N GLY A 93 14.84 4.79 1.82
CA GLY A 93 15.33 4.12 3.02
C GLY A 93 16.59 3.30 2.71
N SER A 94 17.50 3.26 3.67
CA SER A 94 18.67 2.37 3.67
C SER A 94 18.66 1.52 4.94
N PHE A 95 19.18 0.30 4.82
CA PHE A 95 19.35 -0.60 5.96
C PHE A 95 20.46 -0.09 6.88
N ASP A 96 20.26 -0.24 8.19
CA ASP A 96 21.24 0.16 9.20
C ASP A 96 22.63 -0.44 8.89
N GLY A 97 23.65 0.42 8.77
CA GLY A 97 25.02 0.03 8.44
C GLY A 97 25.41 0.19 6.96
N LEU A 98 24.46 0.41 6.05
CA LEU A 98 24.73 1.04 4.76
C LEU A 98 24.47 2.54 4.90
N GLU A 99 25.50 3.29 5.27
CA GLU A 99 25.48 4.73 4.97
C GLU A 99 25.33 4.86 3.46
N THR A 100 24.23 5.47 3.01
CA THR A 100 24.06 5.87 1.63
C THR A 100 25.07 7.00 1.39
N THR A 101 26.31 6.63 1.09
CA THR A 101 27.30 7.57 0.60
C THR A 101 26.75 8.18 -0.69
N ALA A 102 26.45 9.48 -0.63
CA ALA A 102 26.48 10.39 -1.78
C ALA A 102 25.33 10.31 -2.82
N GLN A 103 24.08 10.44 -2.38
CA GLN A 103 23.04 11.04 -3.24
C GLN A 103 22.49 12.38 -2.72
N ASP A 104 22.81 12.77 -1.48
CA ASP A 104 22.12 13.91 -0.85
C ASP A 104 22.60 15.29 -1.31
N ASN A 105 23.78 15.46 -1.93
CA ASN A 105 24.25 16.78 -2.36
C ASN A 105 25.36 16.71 -3.43
N VAL A 106 25.13 16.09 -4.59
CA VAL A 106 26.09 16.24 -5.71
C VAL A 106 25.81 17.57 -6.40
N TYR A 107 26.69 18.55 -6.20
CA TYR A 107 26.69 19.80 -6.96
C TYR A 107 27.09 19.52 -8.41
N PRO A 108 26.46 20.15 -9.42
CA PRO A 108 25.38 21.14 -9.32
C PRO A 108 24.04 20.49 -8.95
N TYR A 109 23.28 21.18 -8.09
CA TYR A 109 21.94 20.76 -7.70
C TYR A 109 21.05 20.69 -8.93
N ASP A 110 20.51 19.51 -9.21
CA ASP A 110 19.50 19.35 -10.26
C ASP A 110 18.14 19.78 -9.70
N TYR A 111 17.86 21.09 -9.73
CA TYR A 111 16.60 21.67 -9.28
C TYR A 111 15.37 21.13 -10.07
N THR A 112 15.57 20.46 -11.20
CA THR A 112 14.48 19.83 -11.97
C THR A 112 14.11 18.45 -11.47
N ARG A 113 14.97 17.79 -10.67
CA ARG A 113 14.71 16.47 -10.06
C ARG A 113 13.89 16.52 -8.76
N TYR A 114 13.66 17.70 -8.19
CA TYR A 114 13.05 17.86 -6.86
C TYR A 114 11.53 18.11 -6.86
N GLU A 115 10.83 17.97 -8.00
CA GLU A 115 9.37 18.16 -7.98
C GLU A 115 8.64 17.09 -7.14
N LEU A 116 9.23 15.89 -6.99
CA LEU A 116 8.67 14.79 -6.21
C LEU A 116 9.78 14.05 -5.43
N PRO A 117 9.56 13.69 -4.15
CA PRO A 117 10.52 12.87 -3.41
C PRO A 117 10.64 11.48 -4.07
N PRO A 118 11.83 10.85 -4.07
CA PRO A 118 12.00 9.48 -4.58
C PRO A 118 11.17 8.49 -3.74
N PRO A 119 10.75 7.33 -4.25
CA PRO A 119 10.07 6.31 -3.43
C PRO A 119 10.84 5.98 -2.15
N PHE A 120 10.10 5.84 -1.04
CA PHE A 120 10.73 5.54 0.25
C PHE A 120 11.33 4.14 0.27
N LEU A 121 10.62 3.13 -0.23
CA LEU A 121 11.16 1.77 -0.27
C LEU A 121 12.27 1.68 -1.32
N PRO A 122 13.42 1.06 -1.00
CA PRO A 122 14.44 0.77 -2.00
C PRO A 122 13.92 -0.29 -2.98
N LEU A 123 14.54 -0.34 -4.16
CA LEU A 123 14.22 -1.36 -5.14
C LEU A 123 14.60 -2.75 -4.61
N PHE A 124 13.60 -3.61 -4.41
CA PHE A 124 13.79 -5.00 -3.99
C PHE A 124 13.77 -5.95 -5.18
N GLY A 125 14.62 -6.98 -5.12
CA GLY A 125 14.64 -8.03 -6.13
C GLY A 125 13.53 -9.07 -5.91
N SER A 126 13.22 -9.85 -6.95
CA SER A 126 12.23 -10.93 -6.85
C SER A 126 12.62 -12.04 -5.86
N ASP A 127 13.90 -12.16 -5.51
CA ASP A 127 14.43 -13.02 -4.44
C ASP A 127 14.00 -12.58 -3.03
N ASN A 128 13.48 -11.36 -2.90
CA ASN A 128 12.95 -10.80 -1.66
C ASN A 128 11.45 -11.01 -1.49
N ILE A 129 10.76 -11.60 -2.47
CA ILE A 129 9.35 -11.99 -2.33
C ILE A 129 9.20 -12.87 -1.09
N ASN A 130 8.15 -12.60 -0.32
CA ASN A 130 7.81 -13.25 0.94
C ASN A 130 8.73 -12.91 2.13
N CYS A 131 9.61 -11.92 1.99
CA CYS A 131 10.42 -11.43 3.10
C CYS A 131 9.69 -10.33 3.89
N ILE A 132 10.13 -10.13 5.13
CA ILE A 132 9.67 -9.05 6.00
C ILE A 132 10.73 -7.96 6.05
N VAL A 133 10.29 -6.71 5.94
CA VAL A 133 11.10 -5.51 6.21
C VAL A 133 10.47 -4.77 7.38
N THR A 134 11.28 -4.32 8.32
CA THR A 134 10.80 -3.48 9.41
C THR A 134 11.03 -2.01 9.05
N VAL A 135 9.98 -1.19 9.13
CA VAL A 135 10.05 0.26 8.92
C VAL A 135 9.81 0.94 10.26
N GLN A 136 10.81 1.68 10.74
CA GLN A 136 10.74 2.48 11.96
C GLN A 136 10.25 3.87 11.63
N ILE A 137 9.16 4.29 12.27
CA ILE A 137 8.51 5.57 12.06
C ILE A 137 8.51 6.31 13.39
N GLU A 138 9.09 7.49 13.38
CA GLU A 138 9.16 8.36 14.54
C GLU A 138 7.83 9.11 14.76
N PHE A 139 7.55 9.45 16.02
CA PHE A 139 6.41 10.28 16.41
C PHE A 139 6.25 11.54 15.56
N GLU A 140 7.35 12.21 15.25
CA GLU A 140 7.38 13.48 14.51
C GLU A 140 6.80 13.33 13.10
N GLU A 141 7.10 12.22 12.41
CA GLU A 141 6.58 11.92 11.08
C GLU A 141 5.07 11.61 11.12
N ILE A 142 4.62 10.96 12.20
CA ILE A 142 3.20 10.70 12.46
C ILE A 142 2.45 12.01 12.73
N GLN A 143 3.04 12.92 13.50
CA GLN A 143 2.46 14.24 13.74
C GLN A 143 2.33 15.04 12.44
N CYS A 144 3.35 15.05 11.58
CA CYS A 144 3.25 15.71 10.28
C CYS A 144 2.10 15.15 9.43
N LEU A 145 1.86 13.83 9.44
CA LEU A 145 0.71 13.20 8.76
C LEU A 145 -0.63 13.67 9.35
N LEU A 146 -0.76 13.69 10.68
CA LEU A 146 -2.02 14.02 11.37
C LEU A 146 -2.35 15.52 11.25
N ALA A 147 -1.35 16.38 11.41
CA ALA A 147 -1.49 17.82 11.28
C ALA A 147 -1.70 18.28 9.82
N SER A 148 -1.58 17.36 8.84
CA SER A 148 -1.60 17.67 7.41
C SER A 148 -0.61 18.79 7.04
N GLU A 149 0.53 18.82 7.74
CA GLU A 149 1.61 19.76 7.50
C GLU A 149 2.42 19.32 6.27
N ARG A 150 3.06 20.30 5.60
CA ARG A 150 3.88 20.18 4.36
C ARG A 150 4.54 18.80 4.17
N ASN A 151 3.78 17.84 3.68
CA ASN A 151 4.24 16.51 3.34
C ASN A 151 3.77 16.28 1.92
N SER A 152 4.70 16.48 0.98
CA SER A 152 4.44 16.36 -0.45
C SER A 152 3.81 15.02 -0.79
N ARG A 153 4.20 13.92 -0.13
CA ARG A 153 3.62 12.60 -0.38
C ARG A 153 2.13 12.51 -0.05
N VAL A 154 1.73 13.17 1.05
CA VAL A 154 0.33 13.27 1.47
C VAL A 154 -0.45 14.16 0.51
N GLU A 155 0.12 15.31 0.12
CA GLU A 155 -0.45 16.24 -0.85
C GLU A 155 -0.67 15.56 -2.22
N ASN A 156 0.32 14.78 -2.67
CA ASN A 156 0.32 14.02 -3.92
C ASN A 156 -0.55 12.76 -3.88
N GLN A 157 -1.02 12.36 -2.69
CA GLN A 157 -1.72 11.09 -2.46
C GLN A 157 -0.94 9.91 -3.03
N GLU A 158 0.32 9.78 -2.61
CA GLU A 158 1.23 8.69 -2.99
C GLU A 158 0.81 7.36 -2.37
N ILE A 159 -0.34 6.84 -2.78
CA ILE A 159 -0.87 5.56 -2.33
C ILE A 159 -1.62 4.90 -3.48
N TRP A 160 -1.19 3.71 -3.86
CA TRP A 160 -1.76 2.93 -4.96
C TRP A 160 -2.06 1.51 -4.49
N GLY A 161 -3.31 1.08 -4.69
CA GLY A 161 -3.79 -0.22 -4.24
C GLY A 161 -4.55 -0.21 -2.93
N THR A 162 -4.97 -1.40 -2.53
CA THR A 162 -5.84 -1.65 -1.38
C THR A 162 -5.48 -3.04 -0.85
N ASP A 163 -5.17 -3.12 0.44
CA ASP A 163 -4.66 -4.32 1.15
C ASP A 163 -3.26 -4.78 0.70
N ILE A 164 -3.01 -4.75 -0.61
CA ILE A 164 -1.70 -4.84 -1.24
C ILE A 164 -1.45 -3.53 -1.98
N TYR A 165 -0.28 -2.96 -1.75
CA TYR A 165 0.15 -1.65 -2.22
C TYR A 165 1.38 -1.79 -3.12
N THR A 166 1.57 -0.85 -4.05
CA THR A 166 2.83 -0.74 -4.80
C THR A 166 3.95 -0.31 -3.86
N ASP A 167 5.21 -0.65 -4.15
CA ASP A 167 6.37 -0.11 -3.44
C ASP A 167 6.53 1.42 -3.54
N ASP A 168 5.93 2.05 -4.56
CA ASP A 168 5.81 3.51 -4.66
C ASP A 168 4.92 4.13 -3.57
N SER A 169 4.06 3.34 -2.92
CA SER A 169 3.10 3.85 -1.94
C SER A 169 3.78 4.25 -0.63
N ASP A 170 3.46 5.46 -0.15
CA ASP A 170 3.94 5.99 1.11
C ASP A 170 3.36 5.22 2.31
N ILE A 171 4.25 4.80 3.20
CA ILE A 171 3.89 3.93 4.33
C ILE A 171 2.97 4.66 5.34
N LEU A 172 3.10 5.98 5.53
CA LEU A 172 2.24 6.72 6.44
C LEU A 172 0.80 6.77 5.91
N LEU A 173 0.63 7.03 4.61
CA LEU A 173 -0.67 6.96 3.95
C LEU A 173 -1.27 5.56 4.01
N VAL A 174 -0.47 4.51 3.80
CA VAL A 174 -0.93 3.12 3.90
C VAL A 174 -1.39 2.79 5.32
N LEU A 175 -0.63 3.16 6.35
CA LEU A 175 -1.02 2.93 7.74
C LEU A 175 -2.31 3.65 8.11
N LYS A 176 -2.49 4.89 7.66
CA LYS A 176 -3.76 5.63 7.81
C LYS A 176 -4.88 4.92 7.07
N HIS A 177 -4.66 4.49 5.83
CA HIS A 177 -5.64 3.74 5.03
C HIS A 177 -6.04 2.41 5.68
N CYS A 178 -5.10 1.73 6.35
CA CYS A 178 -5.33 0.52 7.14
C CYS A 178 -5.93 0.77 8.54
N GLY A 179 -6.15 2.04 8.94
CA GLY A 179 -6.78 2.39 10.22
C GLY A 179 -5.84 2.33 11.43
N VAL A 180 -4.53 2.18 11.23
CA VAL A 180 -3.55 1.98 12.31
C VAL A 180 -3.32 3.25 13.14
N ILE A 181 -3.32 4.42 12.50
CA ILE A 181 -2.88 5.71 13.09
C ILE A 181 -4.08 6.65 13.35
N LEU A 182 -5.29 6.10 13.55
CA LEU A 182 -6.49 6.91 13.78
C LEU A 182 -6.92 7.05 15.26
N GLY A 183 -6.12 6.55 16.21
CA GLY A 183 -6.45 6.63 17.64
C GLY A 183 -7.56 5.68 18.12
N GLU A 184 -8.40 5.19 17.21
CA GLU A 184 -9.40 4.15 17.46
C GLU A 184 -8.84 2.77 17.06
N ASN A 185 -8.23 2.04 17.99
CA ASN A 185 -7.61 0.73 17.72
C ASN A 185 -8.60 -0.34 17.19
N THR A 186 -9.90 -0.05 17.15
CA THR A 186 -10.94 -0.98 16.69
C THR A 186 -11.00 -1.18 15.18
N THR A 187 -10.31 -0.35 14.39
CA THR A 187 -10.35 -0.41 12.91
C THR A 187 -9.01 -0.76 12.26
N ALA A 188 -7.94 -0.90 13.05
CA ALA A 188 -6.60 -1.17 12.55
C ALA A 188 -6.49 -2.58 11.98
N GLN A 189 -6.02 -2.67 10.73
CA GLN A 189 -5.87 -3.93 9.99
C GLN A 189 -4.44 -4.11 9.47
N THR A 190 -3.98 -5.35 9.49
CA THR A 190 -2.71 -5.82 8.91
C THR A 190 -3.04 -6.85 7.82
N PRO A 191 -3.56 -6.42 6.66
CA PRO A 191 -4.20 -7.31 5.68
C PRO A 191 -3.24 -8.31 5.02
N ALA A 192 -1.92 -8.08 5.07
CA ALA A 192 -0.95 -9.02 4.53
C ALA A 192 -0.64 -10.19 5.48
N ASN A 193 -1.10 -10.11 6.74
CA ASN A 193 -0.97 -11.21 7.69
C ASN A 193 -2.23 -12.08 7.65
N TYR A 194 -2.20 -13.10 6.78
CA TYR A 194 -3.33 -14.02 6.59
C TYR A 194 -3.76 -14.72 7.88
N SER A 195 -2.82 -15.06 8.77
CA SER A 195 -3.12 -15.78 10.02
C SER A 195 -3.63 -14.86 11.13
N ASN A 196 -3.21 -13.60 11.13
CA ASN A 196 -3.63 -12.60 12.11
C ASN A 196 -3.84 -11.23 11.42
N PRO A 197 -5.02 -10.99 10.82
CA PRO A 197 -5.31 -9.76 10.07
C PRO A 197 -5.39 -8.48 10.92
N ASN A 198 -5.27 -8.57 12.25
CA ASN A 198 -5.26 -7.43 13.17
C ASN A 198 -4.01 -7.48 14.08
N ASN A 199 -2.85 -7.82 13.51
CA ASN A 199 -1.58 -7.96 14.23
C ASN A 199 -0.98 -6.60 14.64
N VAL A 200 -1.68 -5.89 15.52
CA VAL A 200 -1.27 -4.60 16.08
C VAL A 200 -0.99 -4.78 17.56
N LYS A 201 0.22 -4.43 17.98
CA LYS A 201 0.71 -4.51 19.35
C LYS A 201 0.87 -3.10 19.92
N GLY A 202 0.49 -2.94 21.18
CA GLY A 202 0.44 -1.62 21.81
C GLY A 202 -0.86 -0.87 21.48
N LEU A 203 -1.07 0.24 22.16
CA LEU A 203 -2.21 1.12 21.94
C LEU A 203 -1.66 2.48 21.54
N VAL A 204 -2.31 3.16 20.58
CA VAL A 204 -2.08 4.59 20.37
C VAL A 204 -2.35 5.29 21.71
N PRO A 205 -1.33 5.89 22.35
CA PRO A 205 -1.54 6.52 23.63
C PRO A 205 -2.33 7.83 23.47
N PRO A 206 -2.88 8.39 24.57
CA PRO A 206 -3.57 9.69 24.53
C PRO A 206 -2.69 10.81 23.95
N GLU A 207 -3.32 11.87 23.42
CA GLU A 207 -2.68 12.95 22.64
C GLU A 207 -1.42 13.59 23.26
N SER A 208 -1.21 13.46 24.58
CA SER A 208 -0.06 14.03 25.29
C SER A 208 1.19 13.14 25.34
N ILE A 209 1.13 11.89 24.87
CA ILE A 209 2.24 10.93 24.96
C ILE A 209 2.81 10.69 23.56
N GLU A 210 4.09 11.04 23.38
CA GLU A 210 4.85 10.75 22.18
C GLU A 210 5.00 9.22 22.01
N PHE A 211 4.97 8.72 20.78
CA PHE A 211 5.13 7.30 20.49
C PHE A 211 5.74 7.04 19.13
N ASP A 212 6.54 5.98 19.05
CA ASP A 212 7.09 5.48 17.80
C ASP A 212 6.31 4.28 17.30
N VAL A 213 6.37 4.05 15.99
CA VAL A 213 5.71 2.93 15.34
C VAL A 213 6.73 2.11 14.57
N SER A 214 6.78 0.82 14.88
CA SER A 214 7.54 -0.17 14.12
C SER A 214 6.56 -0.96 13.26
N VAL A 215 6.73 -0.90 11.94
CA VAL A 215 5.85 -1.54 10.97
C VAL A 215 6.59 -2.68 10.29
N GLU A 216 6.03 -3.87 10.35
CA GLU A 216 6.49 -5.00 9.56
C GLU A 216 5.70 -5.02 8.25
N ILE A 217 6.38 -4.84 7.13
CA ILE A 217 5.79 -5.00 5.80
C ILE A 217 6.19 -6.35 5.24
N LEU A 218 5.24 -7.00 4.56
CA LEU A 218 5.47 -8.21 3.78
C LEU A 218 5.67 -7.83 2.32
N LEU A 219 6.83 -8.18 1.76
CA LEU A 219 7.12 -8.03 0.33
C LEU A 219 6.38 -9.10 -0.48
N LEU A 220 5.68 -8.66 -1.52
CA LEU A 220 4.78 -9.45 -2.35
C LEU A 220 5.16 -9.28 -3.84
N PRO A 221 4.84 -10.25 -4.71
CA PRO A 221 5.01 -10.09 -6.14
C PRO A 221 4.18 -8.91 -6.66
N PRO A 222 4.62 -8.20 -7.72
CA PRO A 222 3.83 -7.17 -8.37
C PRO A 222 2.49 -7.71 -8.86
N LEU A 223 1.44 -6.90 -8.69
CA LEU A 223 0.12 -7.18 -9.23
C LEU A 223 -0.03 -6.63 -10.64
N GLN A 224 -0.82 -7.31 -11.47
CA GLN A 224 -1.19 -6.80 -12.80
C GLN A 224 -2.07 -5.55 -12.72
N LYS A 225 -2.89 -5.47 -11.66
CA LYS A 225 -3.76 -4.32 -11.38
C LYS A 225 -3.90 -4.14 -9.87
N TYR A 226 -3.87 -2.89 -9.44
CA TYR A 226 -4.14 -2.46 -8.08
C TYR A 226 -5.46 -1.72 -8.03
N SER A 227 -6.33 -2.10 -7.10
CA SER A 227 -7.67 -1.50 -6.94
C SER A 227 -7.63 -0.28 -6.01
N ALA A 228 -8.33 0.78 -6.40
CA ALA A 228 -8.58 1.95 -5.55
C ALA A 228 -9.68 1.67 -4.52
N SER A 229 -9.56 2.22 -3.32
CA SER A 229 -10.65 2.31 -2.35
C SER A 229 -10.53 3.56 -1.48
N LYS A 230 -11.59 3.90 -0.75
CA LYS A 230 -11.57 4.97 0.26
C LYS A 230 -11.75 4.35 1.63
N ARG A 231 -10.74 4.48 2.49
CA ARG A 231 -10.74 4.00 3.87
C ARG A 231 -10.17 5.06 4.78
N HIS A 232 -10.74 5.25 5.96
CA HIS A 232 -10.10 6.05 7.02
C HIS A 232 -9.72 7.48 6.59
N GLY A 233 -10.55 8.10 5.75
CA GLY A 233 -10.32 9.44 5.21
C GLY A 233 -9.27 9.54 4.08
N VAL A 234 -8.64 8.42 3.69
CA VAL A 234 -7.66 8.35 2.59
C VAL A 234 -8.30 7.63 1.41
N LYS A 235 -8.13 8.18 0.20
CA LYS A 235 -8.53 7.53 -1.06
C LYS A 235 -7.27 7.03 -1.75
N SER A 236 -7.14 5.70 -1.89
CA SER A 236 -6.06 5.12 -2.68
C SER A 236 -6.35 5.20 -4.18
N ARG A 237 -5.28 5.18 -4.98
CA ARG A 237 -5.32 5.23 -6.45
C ARG A 237 -5.30 3.82 -7.03
N GLU A 238 -5.88 3.67 -8.21
CA GLU A 238 -5.72 2.45 -8.98
C GLU A 238 -4.42 2.50 -9.78
N TRP A 239 -3.90 1.34 -10.14
CA TRP A 239 -2.79 1.20 -11.07
C TRP A 239 -3.10 0.03 -12.01
N THR A 240 -3.16 0.29 -13.31
CA THR A 240 -3.69 -0.66 -14.32
C THR A 240 -2.66 -1.09 -15.34
N SER A 241 -1.49 -0.45 -15.37
CA SER A 241 -0.36 -0.84 -16.21
C SER A 241 0.59 -1.76 -15.47
N TRP A 242 1.56 -2.35 -16.18
CA TRP A 242 2.64 -3.09 -15.53
C TRP A 242 3.42 -2.17 -14.59
N HIS A 243 3.69 -2.69 -13.40
CA HIS A 243 4.50 -2.08 -12.35
C HIS A 243 5.78 -2.92 -12.23
N ASP A 244 6.92 -2.25 -12.21
CA ASP A 244 8.27 -2.84 -12.29
C ASP A 244 8.89 -3.12 -10.92
N GLY A 245 8.32 -2.53 -9.86
CA GLY A 245 8.66 -2.78 -8.46
C GLY A 245 7.98 -4.00 -7.84
N LEU A 246 8.26 -4.25 -6.57
CA LEU A 246 7.50 -5.23 -5.80
C LEU A 246 6.21 -4.61 -5.25
N SER A 247 5.29 -5.45 -4.80
CA SER A 247 4.21 -4.99 -3.93
C SER A 247 4.60 -5.16 -2.46
N TYR A 248 3.86 -4.50 -1.58
CA TYR A 248 3.92 -4.81 -0.16
C TYR A 248 2.54 -4.72 0.50
N GLY A 249 2.43 -5.29 1.70
CA GLY A 249 1.29 -5.04 2.57
C GLY A 249 1.69 -5.09 4.04
N ILE A 250 0.83 -4.56 4.91
CA ILE A 250 1.11 -4.48 6.34
C ILE A 250 0.94 -5.86 6.98
N TYR A 251 2.01 -6.38 7.57
CA TYR A 251 2.07 -7.69 8.22
C TYR A 251 1.95 -7.60 9.75
N GLY A 252 2.50 -6.54 10.33
CA GLY A 252 2.49 -6.33 11.77
C GLY A 252 2.78 -4.88 12.11
N VAL A 253 2.25 -4.43 13.24
CA VAL A 253 2.51 -3.09 13.76
C VAL A 253 2.78 -3.19 15.25
N THR A 254 3.80 -2.48 15.72
CA THR A 254 4.06 -2.29 17.15
C THR A 254 4.15 -0.80 17.46
N ILE A 255 3.27 -0.33 18.34
CA ILE A 255 3.21 1.04 18.84
C ILE A 255 3.94 1.08 20.19
N THR A 256 4.97 1.92 20.29
CA THR A 256 5.81 2.03 21.49
C THR A 256 5.76 3.47 22.02
N PRO A 257 5.11 3.71 23.17
CA PRO A 257 5.18 5.02 23.82
C PRO A 257 6.61 5.39 24.16
N ARG A 258 7.02 6.64 23.85
CA ARG A 258 8.26 7.25 24.30
C ARG A 258 8.07 7.70 25.75
N ASP A 259 8.01 6.74 26.68
CA ASP A 259 7.90 7.07 28.09
C ASP A 259 9.20 7.73 28.57
N LYS A 260 9.14 9.06 28.79
CA LYS A 260 10.26 9.85 29.30
C LYS A 260 10.67 9.44 30.73
N SER A 261 9.82 8.73 31.47
CA SER A 261 10.08 8.34 32.86
C SER A 261 11.13 7.22 33.01
N ILE A 262 11.36 6.41 31.98
CA ILE A 262 12.28 5.25 32.02
C ILE A 262 13.65 5.59 31.41
N SER A 263 13.79 6.73 30.74
CA SER A 263 15.04 7.17 30.07
C SER A 263 16.25 7.35 30.99
N LYS A 264 16.05 7.36 32.31
CA LYS A 264 17.13 7.43 33.33
C LYS A 264 17.46 6.10 34.01
N ILE A 265 16.77 5.01 33.66
CA ILE A 265 17.00 3.71 34.28
C ILE A 265 17.96 2.92 33.39
N SER A 266 19.16 2.67 33.91
CA SER A 266 20.18 1.81 33.29
C SER A 266 19.60 0.44 32.95
N SER A 267 20.04 -0.14 31.83
CA SER A 267 19.63 -1.44 31.30
C SER A 267 19.68 -2.58 32.32
N ASP A 268 20.51 -2.45 33.36
CA ASP A 268 20.75 -3.47 34.39
C ASP A 268 19.63 -3.60 35.45
N GLU A 269 18.75 -2.60 35.60
CA GLU A 269 17.67 -2.66 36.62
C GLU A 269 16.35 -3.25 36.11
N ARG A 270 16.24 -3.56 34.81
CA ARG A 270 14.99 -4.09 34.19
C ARG A 270 14.63 -5.52 34.59
N VAL A 271 15.53 -6.26 35.27
CA VAL A 271 15.31 -7.66 35.67
C VAL A 271 15.33 -7.82 37.18
N THR A 272 14.58 -6.99 37.90
CA THR A 272 14.14 -7.41 39.25
C THR A 272 12.81 -6.79 39.59
N THR A 273 11.90 -7.62 40.12
CA THR A 273 10.56 -7.30 40.63
C THR A 273 9.52 -7.21 39.50
N ILE A 274 8.57 -8.13 39.36
CA ILE A 274 7.55 -8.48 40.35
C ILE A 274 7.32 -10.00 40.37
N LYS A 275 7.60 -10.65 41.50
CA LYS A 275 6.92 -11.89 41.92
C LYS A 275 5.88 -11.47 42.95
N TRP A 276 4.63 -11.84 42.72
CA TRP A 276 3.64 -11.99 43.79
C TRP A 276 3.83 -13.37 44.42
#